data_AF-A0AAW0I183-F1
#
_entry.id   AF-A0AAW0I183-F1
#
_cell.length_a   1.000
_cell.length_b   1.000
_cell.length_c   1.000
_cell.angle_alpha   90.00
_cell.angle_beta   90.00
_cell.angle_gamma   90.00
#
_symmetry.space_group_name_H-M   'P 1'
#
loop_
_entity.id
_entity.type
_entity.pdbx_description
1 polymer ?
#
loop_
_entity_poly.entity_id
_entity_poly.type
_entity_poly.pdbx_seq_one_letter_code
_entity_poly.pdbx_strand_id
1 'polypeptide(L)'
;MVLTFKEEEKQVSPGPLNPEIYGENSSCAGKALRNIIILQAADLVKDRVNLKGFYRRSCVGSELVDWLLEHCPFVQCRSMAIGVWQLLLDMGIMSSVDQHLYFQDNYVFYQFSSEECSYLYCEFEREEEWQNGVKLLLQLVHLLPARAGTCDL
;
A
#
# COMPACT_ATOMS: atom_id res chain seq x y z
N MET A 1 -39.00 26.57 23.29
CA MET A 1 -37.69 26.72 22.63
C MET A 1 -36.99 25.38 22.76
N VAL A 2 -37.03 24.54 21.72
CA VAL A 2 -36.41 23.21 21.74
C VAL A 2 -34.96 23.39 21.32
N LEU A 3 -34.03 23.20 22.24
CA LEU A 3 -32.60 23.20 21.92
C LEU A 3 -32.27 21.81 21.36
N THR A 4 -32.16 21.71 20.04
CA THR A 4 -31.59 20.53 19.39
C THR A 4 -30.08 20.57 19.57
N PHE A 5 -29.59 19.77 20.52
CA PHE A 5 -28.17 19.45 20.63
C PHE A 5 -27.81 18.60 19.40
N LYS A 6 -27.00 19.17 18.50
CA LYS A 6 -26.34 18.39 17.45
C LYS A 6 -25.25 17.58 18.14
N GLU A 7 -25.43 16.27 18.16
CA GLU A 7 -24.37 15.32 18.50
C GLU A 7 -23.31 15.42 17.39
N GLU A 8 -22.15 15.97 17.76
CA GLU A 8 -20.99 16.04 16.90
C GLU A 8 -20.37 14.63 16.87
N GLU A 9 -20.62 13.88 15.80
CA GLU A 9 -19.96 12.60 15.57
C GLU A 9 -18.45 12.84 15.47
N LYS A 10 -17.76 12.54 16.56
CA LYS A 10 -16.31 12.59 16.64
C LYS A 10 -15.78 11.45 15.77
N GLN A 11 -15.35 11.77 14.55
CA GLN A 11 -14.59 10.84 13.71
C GLN A 11 -13.42 10.31 14.53
N VAL A 12 -13.50 9.03 14.92
CA VAL A 12 -12.40 8.30 15.50
C VAL A 12 -11.40 8.08 14.37
N SER A 13 -10.38 8.93 14.29
CA SER A 13 -9.24 8.70 13.41
C SER A 13 -8.60 7.36 13.79
N PRO A 14 -8.51 6.37 12.89
CA PRO A 14 -7.71 5.20 13.19
C PRO A 14 -6.26 5.67 13.22
N GLY A 15 -5.65 5.62 14.41
CA GLY A 15 -4.23 5.88 14.58
C GLY A 15 -3.39 4.93 13.70
N PRO A 16 -2.09 5.23 13.53
CA PRO A 16 -1.18 4.31 12.86
C PRO A 16 -1.33 2.92 13.49
N LEU A 17 -1.61 1.91 12.66
CA LEU A 17 -1.84 0.55 13.12
C LEU A 17 -0.55 0.02 13.76
N ASN A 18 -0.70 -0.65 14.90
CA ASN A 18 0.42 -1.23 15.65
C ASN A 18 1.17 -2.22 14.73
N PRO A 19 2.49 -2.04 14.49
CA PRO A 19 3.29 -2.97 13.69
C PRO A 19 3.18 -4.43 14.12
N GLU A 20 2.81 -4.68 15.39
CA GLU A 20 2.57 -6.01 15.96
C GLU A 20 1.37 -6.76 15.36
N ILE A 21 0.48 -6.09 14.61
CA ILE A 21 -0.68 -6.73 13.95
C ILE A 21 -0.25 -7.50 12.69
N TYR A 22 0.85 -7.07 12.07
CA TYR A 22 1.37 -7.69 10.85
C TYR A 22 2.55 -8.58 11.23
N GLY A 23 2.36 -9.90 11.26
CA GLY A 23 3.45 -10.84 11.52
C GLY A 23 4.63 -10.65 10.56
N GLU A 24 5.85 -11.05 10.95
CA GLU A 24 7.11 -10.82 10.22
C GLU A 24 7.02 -11.18 8.71
N ASN A 25 6.26 -12.22 8.37
CA ASN A 25 6.02 -12.67 6.99
C ASN A 25 5.34 -11.60 6.11
N SER A 26 4.49 -10.76 6.68
CA SER A 26 3.75 -9.70 5.97
C SER A 26 4.69 -8.57 5.54
N SER A 27 5.64 -8.19 6.41
CA SER A 27 6.64 -7.18 6.09
C SER A 27 7.60 -7.66 5.01
N CYS A 28 8.07 -8.93 5.11
CA CYS A 28 8.87 -9.55 4.05
C CYS A 28 8.11 -9.63 2.72
N ALA A 29 6.81 -9.99 2.72
CA ALA A 29 5.98 -9.98 1.51
C ALA A 29 5.85 -8.59 0.88
N GLY A 30 5.61 -7.55 1.69
CA GLY A 30 5.54 -6.17 1.19
C GLY A 30 6.88 -5.67 0.63
N LYS A 31 8.00 -6.04 1.26
CA LYS A 31 9.35 -5.72 0.77
C LYS A 31 9.67 -6.44 -0.54
N ALA A 32 9.24 -7.69 -0.70
CA ALA A 32 9.37 -8.42 -1.97
C ALA A 32 8.58 -7.73 -3.10
N LEU A 33 7.34 -7.31 -2.83
CA LEU A 33 6.55 -6.53 -3.80
C LEU A 33 7.23 -5.20 -4.16
N ARG A 34 7.77 -4.47 -3.18
CA ARG A 34 8.56 -3.26 -3.47
C ARG A 34 9.76 -3.58 -4.38
N ASN A 35 10.51 -4.64 -4.07
CA ASN A 35 11.72 -4.99 -4.82
C ASN A 35 11.39 -5.26 -6.29
N ILE A 36 10.31 -6.01 -6.58
CA ILE A 36 9.92 -6.29 -7.96
C ILE A 36 9.49 -5.01 -8.70
N ILE A 37 8.82 -4.06 -8.03
CA ILE A 37 8.49 -2.75 -8.63
C ILE A 37 9.77 -2.00 -9.02
N ILE A 38 10.77 -1.97 -8.14
CA ILE A 38 12.04 -1.29 -8.41
C ILE A 38 12.80 -1.97 -9.57
N LEU A 39 12.72 -3.30 -9.69
CA LEU A 39 13.46 -4.08 -10.69
C LEU A 39 12.78 -4.11 -12.06
N GLN A 40 11.47 -4.41 -12.09
CA GLN A 40 10.72 -4.67 -13.32
C GLN A 40 9.83 -3.50 -13.76
N ALA A 41 9.49 -2.58 -12.84
CA ALA A 41 8.63 -1.42 -13.08
C ALA A 41 9.38 -0.10 -12.84
N ALA A 42 10.67 -0.06 -13.19
CA ALA A 42 11.54 1.09 -12.94
C ALA A 42 11.03 2.39 -13.61
N ASP A 43 10.22 2.27 -14.66
CA ASP A 43 9.54 3.39 -15.30
C ASP A 43 8.40 3.98 -14.45
N LEU A 44 7.87 3.29 -13.45
CA LEU A 44 6.93 3.89 -12.50
C LEU A 44 7.64 4.77 -11.46
N VAL A 45 8.88 4.41 -11.12
CA VAL A 45 9.70 5.04 -10.09
C VAL A 45 10.57 6.15 -10.71
N LYS A 46 10.08 7.39 -10.70
CA LYS A 46 10.75 8.51 -11.40
C LYS A 46 10.95 9.73 -10.50
N ASP A 47 11.94 10.55 -10.83
CA ASP A 47 12.06 11.89 -10.25
C ASP A 47 10.95 12.78 -10.83
N ARG A 48 10.17 13.42 -9.94
CA ARG A 48 9.00 14.21 -10.31
C ARG A 48 9.08 15.60 -9.70
N VAL A 49 8.59 16.60 -10.43
CA VAL A 49 8.52 17.99 -9.98
C VAL A 49 7.08 18.46 -10.09
N ASN A 50 6.59 19.10 -9.03
CA ASN A 50 5.35 19.86 -9.08
C ASN A 50 5.55 21.22 -8.40
N LEU A 51 4.47 21.99 -8.24
CA LEU A 51 4.50 23.32 -7.62
C LEU A 51 4.98 23.33 -6.15
N LYS A 52 4.87 22.20 -5.45
CA LYS A 52 5.26 22.06 -4.04
C LYS A 52 6.72 21.64 -3.87
N GLY A 53 7.37 21.09 -4.90
CA GLY A 53 8.78 20.74 -4.83
C GLY A 53 9.24 19.63 -5.77
N PHE A 54 10.44 19.14 -5.49
CA PHE A 54 11.13 18.07 -6.20
C PHE A 54 11.09 16.78 -5.38
N TYR A 55 10.55 15.70 -5.95
CA TYR A 55 10.37 14.41 -5.30
C TYR A 55 11.15 13.33 -6.06
N ARG A 56 12.19 12.80 -5.42
CA ARG A 56 13.00 11.73 -6.01
C ARG A 56 12.27 10.40 -5.99
N ARG A 57 12.52 9.55 -6.98
CA ARG A 57 12.11 8.13 -6.98
C ARG A 57 10.67 7.89 -6.53
N SER A 58 9.75 8.68 -7.09
CA SER A 58 8.34 8.70 -6.71
C SER A 58 7.46 7.98 -7.74
N CYS A 59 6.42 7.31 -7.25
CA CYS A 59 5.45 6.57 -8.04
C CYS A 59 4.07 7.22 -7.92
N VAL A 60 3.23 7.03 -8.93
CA VAL A 60 1.83 7.50 -8.90
C VAL A 60 0.93 6.38 -8.38
N GLY A 61 0.00 6.72 -7.48
CA GLY A 61 -0.94 5.76 -6.88
C GLY A 61 -1.70 4.92 -7.91
N SER A 62 -2.29 5.56 -8.92
CA SER A 62 -3.03 4.85 -9.97
C SER A 62 -2.15 3.94 -10.84
N GLU A 63 -0.91 4.38 -11.15
CA GLU A 63 0.05 3.58 -11.93
C GLU A 63 0.45 2.30 -11.16
N LEU A 64 0.60 2.39 -9.82
CA LEU A 64 0.87 1.23 -8.97
C LEU A 64 -0.30 0.25 -8.93
N VAL A 65 -1.54 0.74 -8.90
CA VAL A 65 -2.74 -0.11 -8.97
C VAL A 65 -2.83 -0.83 -10.30
N ASP A 66 -2.63 -0.12 -11.40
CA ASP A 66 -2.66 -0.68 -12.76
C ASP A 66 -1.62 -1.78 -12.91
N TRP A 67 -0.38 -1.50 -12.48
CA TRP A 67 0.72 -2.46 -12.56
C TRP A 67 0.43 -3.73 -11.77
N LEU A 68 -0.11 -3.60 -10.55
CA LEU A 68 -0.43 -4.75 -9.70
C LEU A 68 -1.51 -5.63 -10.33
N LEU A 69 -2.54 -5.04 -10.92
CA LEU A 69 -3.61 -5.78 -11.60
C LEU A 69 -3.11 -6.49 -12.86
N GLU A 70 -2.21 -5.86 -13.61
CA GLU A 70 -1.59 -6.45 -14.81
C GLU A 70 -0.70 -7.66 -14.45
N HIS A 71 0.08 -7.57 -13.38
CA HIS A 71 1.07 -8.59 -13.02
C HIS A 71 0.58 -9.62 -11.99
N CYS A 72 -0.59 -9.41 -11.38
CA CYS A 72 -1.21 -10.35 -10.45
C CYS A 72 -2.69 -10.58 -10.83
N PRO A 73 -3.01 -11.49 -11.78
CA PRO A 73 -4.38 -11.72 -12.25
C PRO A 73 -5.37 -12.20 -11.18
N PHE A 74 -4.87 -12.64 -10.02
CA PHE A 74 -5.68 -13.03 -8.86
C PHE A 74 -6.12 -11.85 -7.99
N VAL A 75 -5.62 -10.64 -8.25
CA VAL A 75 -6.13 -9.38 -7.67
C VAL A 75 -7.31 -8.94 -8.54
N GLN A 76 -8.54 -9.19 -8.06
CA GLN A 76 -9.73 -9.16 -8.94
C GLN A 76 -10.27 -7.75 -9.21
N CYS A 77 -9.99 -6.78 -8.34
CA CYS A 77 -10.48 -5.43 -8.50
C CYS A 77 -9.53 -4.38 -7.92
N ARG A 78 -9.73 -3.11 -8.33
CA ARG A 78 -8.91 -1.97 -7.86
C ARG A 78 -8.95 -1.82 -6.34
N SER A 79 -10.09 -2.10 -5.69
CA SER A 79 -10.20 -2.06 -4.23
C SER A 79 -9.29 -3.05 -3.51
N MET A 80 -9.10 -4.25 -4.05
CA MET A 80 -8.13 -5.22 -3.50
C MET A 80 -6.70 -4.71 -3.67
N ALA A 81 -6.37 -4.16 -4.83
CA ALA A 81 -5.06 -3.57 -5.09
C ALA A 81 -4.78 -2.39 -4.14
N ILE A 82 -5.75 -1.50 -3.94
CA ILE A 82 -5.70 -0.41 -2.96
C ILE A 82 -5.43 -0.97 -1.56
N GLY A 83 -6.09 -2.06 -1.18
CA GLY A 83 -5.86 -2.73 0.10
C GLY A 83 -4.41 -3.21 0.26
N VAL A 84 -3.83 -3.82 -0.78
CA VAL A 84 -2.42 -4.27 -0.76
C VAL A 84 -1.49 -3.07 -0.58
N TRP A 85 -1.69 -2.00 -1.35
CA TRP A 85 -0.85 -0.80 -1.23
C TRP A 85 -1.03 -0.09 0.11
N GLN A 86 -2.25 -0.11 0.69
CA GLN A 86 -2.52 0.38 2.03
C GLN A 86 -1.71 -0.39 3.08
N LEU A 87 -1.58 -1.72 2.96
CA LEU A 87 -0.76 -2.51 3.87
C LEU A 87 0.71 -2.08 3.81
N LEU A 88 1.25 -1.83 2.61
CA LEU A 88 2.63 -1.35 2.46
C LEU A 88 2.82 0.05 3.07
N LEU A 89 1.80 0.92 2.97
CA LEU A 89 1.79 2.24 3.59
C LEU A 89 1.77 2.14 5.12
N ASP A 90 0.87 1.31 5.68
CA ASP A 90 0.73 1.10 7.12
C ASP A 90 2.00 0.46 7.73
N MET A 91 2.67 -0.43 6.99
CA MET A 91 3.94 -1.05 7.40
C MET A 91 5.17 -0.15 7.20
N GLY A 92 5.01 1.06 6.65
CA GLY A 92 6.13 1.99 6.40
C GLY A 92 7.08 1.55 5.28
N ILE A 93 6.70 0.55 4.48
CA ILE A 93 7.46 0.09 3.31
C ILE A 93 7.38 1.13 2.19
N MET A 94 6.29 1.90 2.16
CA MET A 94 6.14 3.11 1.37
C MET A 94 5.54 4.24 2.20
N SER A 95 5.70 5.48 1.73
CA SER A 95 5.13 6.68 2.36
C SER A 95 4.43 7.56 1.33
N SER A 96 3.39 8.27 1.75
CA SER A 96 2.76 9.31 0.95
C SER A 96 3.56 10.61 1.04
N VAL A 97 3.89 11.20 -0.10
CA VAL A 97 4.61 12.48 -0.16
C VAL A 97 3.83 13.61 0.51
N ASP A 98 2.51 13.61 0.34
CA ASP A 98 1.59 14.56 0.95
C ASP A 98 1.08 14.09 2.34
N GLN A 99 1.68 13.05 2.92
CA GLN A 99 1.35 12.51 4.26
C GLN A 99 -0.10 12.02 4.41
N HIS A 100 -0.70 11.53 3.33
CA HIS A 100 -2.00 10.88 3.41
C HIS A 100 -1.92 9.59 4.25
N LEU A 101 -2.89 9.42 5.16
CA LEU A 101 -3.04 8.21 5.99
C LEU A 101 -3.57 7.01 5.19
N TYR A 102 -4.31 7.29 4.11
CA TYR A 102 -4.89 6.27 3.26
C TYR A 102 -4.28 6.32 1.86
N PHE A 103 -4.05 5.15 1.28
CA PHE A 103 -3.68 4.99 -0.11
C PHE A 103 -4.83 5.45 -1.01
N GLN A 104 -4.47 6.19 -2.05
CA GLN A 104 -5.38 6.74 -3.04
C GLN A 104 -4.97 6.27 -4.43
N ASP A 105 -5.94 5.71 -5.13
CA ASP A 105 -5.87 5.30 -6.52
C ASP A 105 -6.16 6.49 -7.45
N ASN A 106 -5.24 7.45 -7.46
CA ASN A 106 -5.31 8.66 -8.26
C ASN A 106 -3.90 9.22 -8.50
N TYR A 107 -3.83 10.43 -9.06
CA TYR A 107 -2.56 11.12 -9.34
C TYR A 107 -1.93 11.73 -8.08
N VAL A 108 -1.58 10.91 -7.10
CA VAL A 108 -0.81 11.29 -5.90
C VAL A 108 0.50 10.50 -5.82
N PHE A 109 1.50 11.08 -5.16
CA PHE A 109 2.85 10.55 -5.13
C PHE A 109 3.17 9.74 -3.88
N TYR A 110 3.84 8.62 -4.09
CA TYR A 110 4.38 7.76 -3.04
C TYR A 110 5.86 7.49 -3.25
N GLN A 111 6.58 7.24 -2.16
CA GLN A 111 7.99 6.88 -2.17
C GLN A 111 8.20 5.56 -1.42
N PHE A 112 8.95 4.65 -2.02
CA PHE A 112 9.33 3.41 -1.35
C PHE A 112 10.51 3.65 -0.39
N SER A 113 10.44 3.00 0.78
CA SER A 113 11.54 2.95 1.73
C SER A 113 12.72 2.15 1.17
N SER A 114 13.94 2.60 1.46
CA SER A 114 15.18 1.89 1.13
C SER A 114 15.52 0.76 2.09
N GLU A 115 14.70 0.52 3.11
CA GLU A 115 14.96 -0.55 4.09
C GLU A 115 14.94 -1.94 3.45
N GLU A 116 16.10 -2.55 3.32
CA GLU A 116 16.21 -3.90 2.80
C GLU A 116 15.56 -4.92 3.76
N CYS A 117 15.26 -6.11 3.24
CA CYS A 117 14.82 -7.19 4.09
C CYS A 117 16.05 -7.72 4.84
N SER A 118 16.14 -7.51 6.15
CA SER A 118 17.28 -7.96 6.96
C SER A 118 17.29 -9.47 7.21
N TYR A 119 16.26 -10.19 6.76
CA TYR A 119 16.12 -11.61 7.00
C TYR A 119 16.74 -12.38 5.84
N LEU A 120 17.86 -13.04 6.11
CA LEU A 120 18.46 -14.12 5.32
C LEU A 120 17.49 -15.29 4.99
N TYR A 121 16.24 -15.20 5.45
CA TYR A 121 15.18 -16.21 5.34
C TYR A 121 13.87 -15.60 4.78
N CYS A 122 13.91 -14.50 4.03
CA CYS A 122 12.69 -13.97 3.42
C CYS A 122 12.20 -14.93 2.32
N GLU A 123 11.13 -15.67 2.62
CA GLU A 123 10.57 -16.69 1.71
C GLU A 123 10.13 -16.12 0.35
N PHE A 124 9.88 -14.82 0.29
CA PHE A 124 9.44 -14.10 -0.91
C PHE A 124 10.58 -13.35 -1.64
N GLU A 125 11.83 -13.46 -1.20
CA GLU A 125 12.97 -12.75 -1.82
C GLU A 125 13.22 -13.21 -3.27
N ARG A 126 12.95 -14.48 -3.57
CA ARG A 126 13.13 -15.03 -4.92
C ARG A 126 12.18 -14.34 -5.90
N GLU A 127 12.68 -14.00 -7.07
CA GLU A 127 11.94 -13.30 -8.13
C GLU A 127 10.66 -14.03 -8.59
N GLU A 128 10.57 -15.34 -8.38
CA GLU A 128 9.39 -16.15 -8.72
C GLU A 128 8.34 -16.18 -7.59
N GLU A 129 8.69 -15.72 -6.38
CA GLU A 129 7.89 -15.91 -5.16
C GLU A 129 7.17 -14.63 -4.69
N TRP A 130 7.49 -13.45 -5.23
CA TRP A 130 6.88 -12.19 -4.77
C TRP A 130 5.35 -12.20 -4.94
N GLN A 131 4.82 -12.87 -5.96
CA GLN A 131 3.38 -13.02 -6.17
C GLN A 131 2.73 -13.85 -5.05
N ASN A 132 3.44 -14.81 -4.46
CA ASN A 132 2.96 -15.53 -3.27
C ASN A 132 2.93 -14.59 -2.05
N GLY A 133 3.87 -13.65 -1.97
CA GLY A 133 3.79 -12.52 -1.05
C GLY A 133 2.52 -11.68 -1.25
N VAL A 134 2.15 -11.35 -2.49
CA VAL A 134 0.91 -10.62 -2.79
C VAL A 134 -0.34 -11.42 -2.36
N LYS A 135 -0.36 -12.75 -2.56
CA LYS A 135 -1.46 -13.60 -2.08
C LYS A 135 -1.59 -13.56 -0.56
N LEU A 136 -0.48 -13.58 0.17
CA LEU A 136 -0.48 -13.42 1.63
C LEU A 136 -1.05 -12.04 2.02
N LEU A 137 -0.60 -10.97 1.37
CA LEU A 137 -1.10 -9.62 1.62
C LEU A 137 -2.61 -9.52 1.35
N LEU A 138 -3.12 -10.13 0.29
CA LEU A 138 -4.56 -10.18 0.02
C LEU A 138 -5.37 -10.88 1.12
N GLN A 139 -4.83 -11.95 1.71
CA GLN A 139 -5.48 -12.59 2.87
C GLN A 139 -5.60 -11.61 4.03
N LEU A 140 -4.59 -10.76 4.26
CA LEU A 140 -4.63 -9.72 5.30
C LEU A 140 -5.60 -8.59 4.97
N VAL A 141 -5.72 -8.19 3.70
CA VAL A 141 -6.70 -7.18 3.26
C VAL A 141 -8.13 -7.60 3.65
N HIS A 142 -8.50 -8.86 3.43
CA HIS A 142 -9.83 -9.36 3.80
C HIS A 142 -10.06 -9.41 5.32
N LEU A 143 -9.00 -9.54 6.11
CA LEU A 143 -9.07 -9.54 7.58
C LEU A 143 -9.16 -8.14 8.17
N LEU A 144 -8.88 -7.11 7.37
CA LEU A 144 -8.98 -5.69 7.75
C LEU A 144 -10.10 -4.99 6.96
N PRO A 145 -11.38 -5.39 7.14
CA PRO A 145 -12.51 -4.88 6.35
C PRO A 145 -12.81 -3.39 6.55
N ALA A 146 -12.15 -2.70 7.49
CA ALA A 146 -12.34 -1.27 7.72
C ALA A 146 -11.89 -0.39 6.52
N ARG A 147 -11.20 -0.94 5.51
CA ARG A 147 -10.53 -0.14 4.47
C ARG A 147 -10.64 -0.68 3.04
N ALA A 148 -11.19 -1.88 2.83
CA ALA A 148 -11.38 -2.43 1.50
C ALA A 148 -12.82 -2.17 1.03
N GLY A 149 -12.99 -1.32 0.01
CA GLY A 149 -14.26 -1.26 -0.72
C GLY A 149 -14.56 -2.66 -1.27
N THR A 150 -15.78 -3.17 -1.06
CA THR A 150 -16.17 -4.48 -1.56
C THR A 150 -15.99 -4.55 -3.07
N CYS A 151 -15.33 -5.60 -3.59
CA CYS A 151 -15.48 -5.93 -5.00
C CYS A 151 -16.91 -6.46 -5.16
N ASP A 152 -17.76 -5.76 -5.90
CA ASP A 152 -19.00 -6.38 -6.38
C ASP A 152 -18.58 -7.44 -7.41
N LEU A 153 -18.63 -8.71 -7.00
CA LEU A 153 -18.43 -9.89 -7.86
C LEU A 153 -19.64 -10.10 -8.76
#